data_AF-A0A7J9VYI1-F1
#
_entry.id   AF-A0A7J9VYI1-F1
#
_cell.length_a   1.000
_cell.length_b   1.000
_cell.length_c   1.000
_cell.angle_alpha   90.00
_cell.angle_beta   90.00
_cell.angle_gamma   90.00
#
_symmetry.space_group_name_H-M   'P 1'
#
loop_
_entity.id
_entity.type
_entity.pdbx_description
1 polymer ?
#
loop_
_entity_poly.entity_id
_entity_poly.type
_entity_poly.pdbx_seq_one_letter_code
_entity_poly.pdbx_strand_id
1 'polypeptide(L)'
;MALPLAALLSLGAAQPTAPARPVCTPPQPELAELSGLATDGQQWFAVSDGGQRLEVFVLDPATCAIDDVITADVNPYDVEDLALGSDGALWLADTGDNDRDRETVALHRLTPEGEATLFRLVYPDGPHDAEALLLDRAGVPHIVTKEVLGPAAVYRPEGPLRAPGPTSLQRVASVRLGPTDTPGGPAGEVGSALVTGAAMSGDGSVLALRTYSDAYLYAVPDGDVVAALGRAPVRIALPGEPQGEAVALAPDGTLLSGSEGGVPIRAMPAATAPLSSQPAPHAVDTPDRAQGESATGDDGFVPWPAAALTAALATIVVAFGVRRRRS
;
A
#
# COMPACT_ATOMS: atom_id res chain seq x y z
N MET A 1 36.06 -5.05 -19.25
CA MET A 1 34.97 -4.49 -18.43
C MET A 1 33.69 -4.49 -19.26
N ALA A 2 32.86 -5.51 -19.10
CA ALA A 2 31.50 -5.48 -19.60
C ALA A 2 30.69 -4.65 -18.60
N LEU A 3 30.08 -3.54 -19.03
CA LEU A 3 29.14 -2.81 -18.20
C LEU A 3 27.96 -3.74 -17.85
N PRO A 4 27.47 -3.76 -16.60
CA PRO A 4 26.23 -4.44 -16.31
C PRO A 4 25.12 -3.69 -17.06
N LEU A 5 24.42 -4.42 -17.93
CA LEU A 5 23.23 -3.92 -18.60
C LEU A 5 22.15 -3.74 -17.51
N ALA A 6 22.02 -2.52 -16.98
CA ALA A 6 20.89 -2.17 -16.12
C ALA A 6 19.62 -2.36 -16.96
N ALA A 7 18.84 -3.39 -16.64
CA ALA A 7 17.52 -3.56 -17.22
C ALA A 7 16.66 -2.37 -16.78
N LEU A 8 16.48 -1.41 -17.69
CA LEU A 8 15.45 -0.39 -17.58
C LEU A 8 14.11 -1.14 -17.60
N LEU A 9 13.55 -1.39 -16.42
CA LEU A 9 12.15 -1.78 -16.28
C LEU A 9 11.34 -0.65 -16.92
N SER A 10 10.76 -0.91 -18.09
CA SER A 10 9.84 0.03 -18.71
C SER A 10 8.67 0.21 -17.74
N LEU A 11 8.46 1.43 -17.25
CA LEU A 11 7.17 1.79 -16.68
C LEU A 11 6.14 1.57 -17.79
N GLY A 12 5.37 0.50 -17.69
CA GLY A 12 4.40 0.13 -18.71
C GLY A 12 3.44 1.29 -18.93
N ALA A 13 3.14 1.59 -20.19
CA ALA A 13 2.03 2.47 -20.52
C ALA A 13 0.75 1.95 -19.81
N ALA A 14 -0.10 2.88 -19.33
CA ALA A 14 -1.37 2.49 -18.74
C ALA A 14 -2.12 1.57 -19.71
N GLN A 15 -2.56 0.42 -19.20
CA GLN A 15 -3.30 -0.54 -20.02
C GLN A 15 -4.74 -0.06 -20.19
N PRO A 16 -5.36 -0.27 -21.37
CA PRO A 16 -6.78 0.04 -21.54
C PRO A 16 -7.61 -0.91 -20.68
N THR A 17 -8.00 -0.46 -19.50
CA THR A 17 -8.97 -1.14 -18.65
C THR A 17 -10.40 -0.69 -19.00
N ALA A 18 -11.39 -1.43 -18.50
CA ALA A 18 -12.76 -0.92 -18.50
C ALA A 18 -12.80 0.46 -17.81
N PRO A 19 -13.63 1.40 -18.29
CA PRO A 19 -13.74 2.71 -17.67
C PRO A 19 -14.25 2.56 -16.24
N ALA A 20 -13.64 3.31 -15.32
CA ALA A 20 -14.07 3.32 -13.93
C ALA A 20 -15.50 3.83 -13.80
N ARG A 21 -16.32 3.14 -13.01
CA ARG A 21 -17.73 3.46 -12.80
C ARG A 21 -17.94 3.86 -11.34
N PRO A 22 -18.56 5.00 -11.04
CA PRO A 22 -18.97 5.28 -9.67
C PRO A 22 -19.99 4.22 -9.23
N VAL A 23 -19.84 3.73 -7.99
CA VAL A 23 -20.76 2.75 -7.41
C VAL A 23 -21.70 3.46 -6.43
N CYS A 24 -21.15 3.97 -5.34
CA CYS A 24 -21.87 4.68 -4.29
C CYS A 24 -20.91 5.62 -3.55
N THR A 25 -21.45 6.55 -2.77
CA THR A 25 -20.67 7.51 -1.97
C THR A 25 -20.70 7.09 -0.50
N PRO A 26 -19.53 6.83 0.12
CA PRO A 26 -19.44 6.57 1.55
C PRO A 26 -20.04 7.69 2.40
N PRO A 27 -20.75 7.36 3.49
CA PRO A 27 -21.38 8.34 4.36
C PRO A 27 -20.35 9.24 5.04
N GLN A 28 -20.83 10.44 5.38
CA GLN A 28 -20.06 11.51 6.00
C GLN A 28 -20.78 11.88 7.32
N PRO A 29 -20.04 12.19 8.40
CA PRO A 29 -18.61 12.44 8.45
C PRO A 29 -17.72 11.20 8.65
N GLU A 30 -18.31 10.01 8.80
CA GLU A 30 -17.61 8.79 9.23
C GLU A 30 -16.44 8.42 8.32
N LEU A 31 -16.65 8.47 7.00
CA LEU A 31 -15.67 8.11 5.97
C LEU A 31 -15.23 9.34 5.16
N ALA A 32 -15.09 10.50 5.81
CA ALA A 32 -14.59 11.72 5.18
C ALA A 32 -13.14 11.62 4.71
N GLU A 33 -12.34 10.93 5.51
CA GLU A 33 -10.91 10.68 5.32
C GLU A 33 -10.71 9.18 5.00
N LEU A 34 -11.50 8.64 4.06
CA LEU A 34 -11.44 7.22 3.69
C LEU A 34 -10.03 6.84 3.23
N SER A 35 -9.37 5.99 4.02
CA SER A 35 -7.95 5.68 3.85
C SER A 35 -7.71 4.19 3.51
N GLY A 36 -8.36 3.25 4.20
CA GLY A 36 -8.26 1.81 3.90
C GLY A 36 -9.57 1.18 3.41
N LEU A 37 -9.47 0.14 2.57
CA LEU A 37 -10.62 -0.61 2.04
C LEU A 37 -10.28 -2.10 1.82
N ALA A 38 -11.17 -3.01 2.22
CA ALA A 38 -11.10 -4.43 1.84
C ALA A 38 -12.49 -4.99 1.52
N THR A 39 -12.54 -6.21 0.98
CA THR A 39 -13.79 -6.90 0.69
C THR A 39 -13.62 -8.41 0.78
N ASP A 40 -14.67 -9.10 1.24
CA ASP A 40 -14.84 -10.56 1.15
C ASP A 40 -15.68 -10.98 -0.07
N GLY A 41 -16.08 -10.02 -0.90
CA GLY A 41 -16.98 -10.19 -2.04
C GLY A 41 -18.47 -10.06 -1.71
N GLN A 42 -18.86 -9.94 -0.44
CA GLN A 42 -20.24 -9.71 -0.01
C GLN A 42 -20.40 -8.34 0.66
N GLN A 43 -19.41 -7.92 1.44
CA GLN A 43 -19.37 -6.65 2.14
C GLN A 43 -18.08 -5.91 1.82
N TRP A 44 -18.08 -4.61 2.04
CA TRP A 44 -16.86 -3.81 2.07
C TRP A 44 -16.52 -3.42 3.50
N PHE A 45 -15.24 -3.42 3.82
CA PHE A 45 -14.71 -3.00 5.10
C PHE A 45 -13.89 -1.74 4.87
N ALA A 46 -14.14 -0.67 5.62
CA ALA A 46 -13.49 0.62 5.42
C ALA A 46 -12.99 1.19 6.76
N VAL A 47 -11.85 1.88 6.70
CA VAL A 47 -11.34 2.72 7.80
C VAL A 47 -11.08 4.12 7.29
N SER A 48 -11.23 5.09 8.18
CA SER A 48 -10.76 6.45 7.95
C SER A 48 -9.35 6.63 8.50
N ASP A 49 -8.64 7.62 7.97
CA ASP A 49 -7.34 8.07 8.45
C ASP A 49 -7.40 8.40 9.96
N GLY A 50 -6.39 7.96 10.70
CA GLY A 50 -6.19 8.25 12.11
C GLY A 50 -7.17 7.54 13.04
N GLY A 51 -8.02 8.33 13.69
CA GLY A 51 -9.02 7.87 14.66
C GLY A 51 -8.62 8.01 16.14
N GLN A 52 -9.62 7.86 17.03
CA GLN A 52 -9.43 7.84 18.50
C GLN A 52 -9.83 6.49 19.12
N ARG A 53 -10.27 5.55 18.27
CA ARG A 53 -10.66 4.19 18.59
C ARG A 53 -10.47 3.33 17.35
N LEU A 54 -10.26 2.03 17.51
CA LEU A 54 -10.33 1.11 16.37
C LEU A 54 -11.79 0.96 15.94
N GLU A 55 -12.06 1.31 14.70
CA GLU A 55 -13.38 1.30 14.10
C GLU A 55 -13.26 0.89 12.64
N VAL A 56 -13.99 -0.17 12.27
CA VAL A 56 -14.11 -0.60 10.88
C VAL A 56 -15.59 -0.53 10.50
N PHE A 57 -15.87 0.23 9.46
CA PHE A 57 -17.21 0.36 8.90
C PHE A 57 -17.47 -0.78 7.92
N VAL A 58 -18.55 -1.52 8.14
CA VAL A 58 -19.02 -2.57 7.24
C VAL A 58 -20.07 -1.96 6.33
N LEU A 59 -19.78 -1.90 5.04
CA LEU A 59 -20.60 -1.21 4.04
C LEU A 59 -21.31 -2.19 3.11
N ASP A 60 -22.57 -1.89 2.79
CA ASP A 60 -23.29 -2.48 1.68
C ASP A 60 -22.63 -2.07 0.34
N PRO A 61 -22.14 -3.01 -0.50
CA PRO A 61 -21.44 -2.68 -1.74
C PRO A 61 -22.27 -1.96 -2.81
N ALA A 62 -23.60 -1.98 -2.73
CA ALA A 62 -24.47 -1.35 -3.71
C ALA A 62 -24.80 0.10 -3.35
N THR A 63 -24.84 0.42 -2.06
CA THR A 63 -25.35 1.68 -1.53
C THR A 63 -24.36 2.46 -0.67
N CYS A 64 -23.27 1.82 -0.23
CA CYS A 64 -22.31 2.33 0.74
C CYS A 64 -22.94 2.61 2.11
N ALA A 65 -24.15 2.11 2.39
CA ALA A 65 -24.75 2.22 3.72
C ALA A 65 -23.88 1.49 4.74
N ILE A 66 -23.68 2.09 5.90
CA ILE A 66 -23.05 1.40 7.04
C ILE A 66 -24.08 0.43 7.62
N ASP A 67 -23.85 -0.86 7.37
CA ASP A 67 -24.69 -1.94 7.91
C ASP A 67 -24.27 -2.32 9.33
N ASP A 68 -22.97 -2.21 9.62
CA ASP A 68 -22.40 -2.50 10.94
C ASP A 68 -21.10 -1.71 11.18
N VAL A 69 -20.68 -1.66 12.45
CA VAL A 69 -19.42 -1.04 12.87
C VAL A 69 -18.72 -1.95 13.87
N ILE A 70 -17.60 -2.54 13.45
CA ILE A 70 -16.76 -3.38 14.30
C ILE A 70 -15.82 -2.45 15.07
N THR A 71 -15.88 -2.51 16.40
CA THR A 71 -15.10 -1.61 17.26
C THR A 71 -14.36 -2.36 18.36
N ALA A 72 -13.25 -1.76 18.81
CA ALA A 72 -12.57 -2.16 20.04
C ALA A 72 -12.11 -0.92 20.82
N ASP A 73 -12.10 -1.02 22.15
CA ASP A 73 -11.64 0.05 23.05
C ASP A 73 -10.11 0.13 23.08
N VAL A 74 -9.54 0.46 21.93
CA VAL A 74 -8.11 0.68 21.69
C VAL A 74 -7.99 1.99 20.94
N ASN A 75 -7.22 2.93 21.47
CA ASN A 75 -6.94 4.21 20.84
C ASN A 75 -5.66 4.09 19.98
N PRO A 76 -5.77 3.94 18.65
CA PRO A 76 -4.60 3.93 17.77
C PRO A 76 -3.97 5.32 17.69
N TYR A 77 -2.74 5.41 17.19
CA TYR A 77 -2.10 6.69 16.94
C TYR A 77 -2.52 7.27 15.58
N ASP A 78 -2.35 6.49 14.51
CA ASP A 78 -2.59 6.94 13.12
C ASP A 78 -2.84 5.74 12.18
N VAL A 79 -4.10 5.34 12.00
CA VAL A 79 -4.48 4.22 11.12
C VAL A 79 -4.54 4.68 9.66
N GLU A 80 -3.80 4.02 8.79
CA GLU A 80 -3.63 4.43 7.39
C GLU A 80 -4.19 3.43 6.38
N ASP A 81 -4.30 2.14 6.73
CA ASP A 81 -4.78 1.13 5.80
C ASP A 81 -5.38 -0.07 6.54
N LEU A 82 -6.10 -0.92 5.81
CA LEU A 82 -6.65 -2.16 6.34
C LEU A 82 -6.51 -3.33 5.38
N ALA A 83 -6.28 -4.52 5.92
CA ALA A 83 -6.28 -5.77 5.17
C ALA A 83 -7.20 -6.82 5.80
N LEU A 84 -7.90 -7.59 4.96
CA LEU A 84 -8.72 -8.72 5.40
C LEU A 84 -7.88 -10.00 5.42
N GLY A 85 -7.78 -10.63 6.59
CA GLY A 85 -7.14 -11.94 6.77
C GLY A 85 -8.03 -13.07 6.26
N SER A 86 -7.41 -14.20 5.89
CA SER A 86 -8.14 -15.41 5.45
C SER A 86 -9.01 -16.04 6.55
N ASP A 87 -8.78 -15.67 7.80
CA ASP A 87 -9.56 -16.06 8.97
C ASP A 87 -10.72 -15.09 9.26
N GLY A 88 -10.95 -14.09 8.40
CA GLY A 88 -11.98 -13.07 8.56
C GLY A 88 -11.60 -11.94 9.50
N ALA A 89 -10.40 -11.96 10.10
CA ALA A 89 -9.94 -10.86 10.94
C ALA A 89 -9.45 -9.69 10.10
N LEU A 90 -9.74 -8.47 10.55
CA LEU A 90 -9.32 -7.22 9.93
C LEU A 90 -8.02 -6.77 10.57
N TRP A 91 -7.03 -6.42 9.77
CA TRP A 91 -5.75 -5.92 10.21
C TRP A 91 -5.65 -4.44 9.87
N LEU A 92 -5.59 -3.59 10.88
CA LEU A 92 -5.48 -2.14 10.71
C LEU A 92 -4.01 -1.73 10.90
N ALA A 93 -3.51 -0.90 9.99
CA ALA A 93 -2.15 -0.40 10.00
C ALA A 93 -2.06 0.93 10.74
N ASP A 94 -1.75 0.90 12.03
CA ASP A 94 -1.42 2.10 12.81
C ASP A 94 0.06 2.47 12.56
N THR A 95 0.31 3.01 11.37
CA THR A 95 1.63 3.17 10.76
C THR A 95 1.94 4.59 10.27
N GLY A 96 0.99 5.52 10.32
CA GLY A 96 1.21 6.93 9.96
C GLY A 96 2.26 7.59 10.85
N ASP A 97 3.24 8.24 10.24
CA ASP A 97 4.37 8.87 10.92
C ASP A 97 5.01 9.97 10.07
N ASN A 98 4.22 10.97 9.65
CA ASN A 98 4.73 12.00 8.73
C ASN A 98 5.95 12.77 9.30
N ASP A 99 6.04 12.91 10.63
CA ASP A 99 7.17 13.54 11.33
C ASP A 99 8.38 12.61 11.53
N ARG A 100 8.22 11.30 11.27
CA ARG A 100 9.23 10.25 11.39
C ARG A 100 9.89 10.21 12.76
N ASP A 101 9.07 10.25 13.81
CA ASP A 101 9.54 10.27 15.20
C ASP A 101 8.99 9.10 16.05
N ARG A 102 8.16 8.23 15.48
CA ARG A 102 7.63 7.07 16.18
C ARG A 102 8.68 5.96 16.28
N GLU A 103 9.13 5.67 17.50
CA GLU A 103 10.03 4.53 17.77
C GLU A 103 9.42 3.17 17.38
N THR A 104 8.09 3.07 17.40
CA THR A 104 7.35 1.86 16.98
C THR A 104 6.07 2.23 16.24
N VAL A 105 5.74 1.44 15.23
CA VAL A 105 4.41 1.40 14.61
C VAL A 105 3.61 0.21 15.15
N ALA A 106 2.35 0.09 14.79
CA ALA A 106 1.47 -0.98 15.26
C ALA A 106 0.64 -1.60 14.12
N LEU A 107 0.35 -2.89 14.27
CA LEU A 107 -0.75 -3.55 13.58
C LEU A 107 -1.78 -3.96 14.63
N HIS A 108 -3.05 -3.72 14.33
CA HIS A 108 -4.16 -4.16 15.15
C HIS A 108 -4.93 -5.24 14.41
N ARG A 109 -4.94 -6.47 14.94
CA ARG A 109 -5.82 -7.53 14.45
C ARG A 109 -7.14 -7.45 15.20
N LEU A 110 -8.22 -7.17 14.50
CA LEU A 110 -9.58 -7.03 15.00
C LEU A 110 -10.46 -8.16 14.45
N THR A 111 -11.06 -8.97 15.32
CA THR A 111 -12.01 -9.99 14.87
C THR A 111 -13.38 -9.37 14.57
N PRO A 112 -14.26 -10.04 13.79
CA PRO A 112 -15.63 -9.58 13.58
C PRO A 112 -16.43 -9.35 14.87
N GLU A 113 -16.07 -10.04 15.96
CA GLU A 113 -16.70 -9.90 17.28
C GLU A 113 -16.17 -8.70 18.08
N GLY A 114 -15.21 -7.93 17.55
CA GLY A 114 -14.61 -6.78 18.22
C GLY A 114 -13.45 -7.11 19.15
N GLU A 115 -12.85 -8.31 19.03
CA GLU A 115 -11.66 -8.66 19.82
C GLU A 115 -10.38 -8.12 19.14
N ALA A 116 -9.69 -7.20 19.80
CA ALA A 116 -8.47 -6.59 19.29
C ALA A 116 -7.19 -7.20 19.90
N THR A 117 -6.21 -7.49 19.04
CA THR A 117 -4.84 -7.82 19.44
C THR A 117 -3.88 -6.80 18.86
N LEU A 118 -3.07 -6.17 19.71
CA LEU A 118 -2.03 -5.22 19.33
C LEU A 118 -0.71 -5.93 19.05
N PHE A 119 -0.05 -5.57 17.96
CA PHE A 119 1.32 -5.95 17.63
C PHE A 119 2.16 -4.72 17.31
N ARG A 120 3.09 -4.36 18.19
CA ARG A 120 4.09 -3.30 17.97
C ARG A 120 5.21 -3.82 17.09
N LEU A 121 5.71 -2.96 16.23
CA LEU A 121 6.75 -3.24 15.25
C LEU A 121 7.81 -2.14 15.29
N VAL A 122 9.05 -2.50 15.00
CA VAL A 122 10.16 -1.54 14.94
C VAL A 122 10.94 -1.75 13.64
N TYR A 123 11.15 -0.66 12.90
CA TYR A 123 11.98 -0.64 11.71
C TYR A 123 13.47 -0.76 12.08
N PRO A 124 14.28 -1.48 11.29
CA PRO A 124 15.70 -1.67 11.59
C PRO A 124 16.56 -0.43 11.30
N ASP A 125 16.03 0.53 10.54
CA ASP A 125 16.73 1.68 9.95
C ASP A 125 16.17 3.05 10.35
N GLY A 126 15.28 3.07 11.35
CA GLY A 126 14.68 4.30 11.91
C GLY A 126 13.20 4.44 11.56
N PRO A 127 12.52 5.48 12.07
CA PRO A 127 11.10 5.66 11.83
C PRO A 127 10.78 5.93 10.35
N HIS A 128 9.65 5.38 9.89
CA HIS A 128 9.12 5.57 8.54
C HIS A 128 7.63 5.82 8.59
N ASP A 129 7.20 6.77 7.77
CA ASP A 129 5.81 6.96 7.39
C ASP A 129 5.37 5.86 6.43
N ALA A 130 4.29 5.14 6.75
CA ALA A 130 3.81 4.04 5.93
C ALA A 130 2.29 4.02 5.87
N GLU A 131 1.77 3.94 4.65
CA GLU A 131 0.34 4.09 4.35
C GLU A 131 -0.23 2.89 3.60
N ALA A 132 0.46 1.75 3.61
CA ALA A 132 -0.07 0.57 2.94
C ALA A 132 0.27 -0.74 3.64
N LEU A 133 -0.72 -1.62 3.68
CA LEU A 133 -0.63 -2.94 4.28
C LEU A 133 -1.05 -4.04 3.30
N LEU A 134 -0.19 -5.04 3.18
CA LEU A 134 -0.53 -6.31 2.52
C LEU A 134 -0.49 -7.44 3.54
N LEU A 135 -1.43 -8.37 3.45
CA LEU A 135 -1.32 -9.69 4.07
C LEU A 135 -1.08 -10.71 2.97
N ASP A 136 0.00 -11.49 3.10
CA ASP A 136 0.22 -12.61 2.20
C ASP A 136 -0.72 -13.79 2.53
N ARG A 137 -0.69 -14.84 1.70
CA ARG A 137 -1.54 -16.03 1.86
C ARG A 137 -1.31 -16.76 3.19
N ALA A 138 -0.15 -16.59 3.82
CA ALA A 138 0.17 -17.15 5.13
C ALA A 138 -0.23 -16.22 6.29
N GLY A 139 -0.79 -15.05 6.01
CA GLY A 139 -1.16 -14.03 6.99
C GLY A 139 0.04 -13.22 7.49
N VAL A 140 1.17 -13.21 6.78
CA VAL A 140 2.33 -12.38 7.14
C VAL A 140 2.14 -10.97 6.61
N PRO A 141 2.19 -9.94 7.48
CA PRO A 141 2.04 -8.56 7.05
C PRO A 141 3.28 -8.04 6.34
N HIS A 142 3.05 -7.26 5.30
CA HIS A 142 4.04 -6.46 4.60
C HIS A 142 3.60 -5.00 4.65
N ILE A 143 4.43 -4.14 5.23
CA ILE A 143 4.19 -2.69 5.37
C ILE A 143 4.97 -1.98 4.28
N VAL A 144 4.32 -1.07 3.55
CA VAL A 144 4.94 -0.31 2.46
C VAL A 144 4.98 1.17 2.84
N THR A 145 6.17 1.76 2.78
CA THR A 145 6.40 3.13 3.21
C THR A 145 5.97 4.15 2.14
N LYS A 146 5.52 5.32 2.59
CA LYS A 146 5.28 6.48 1.74
C LYS A 146 6.53 7.35 1.69
N GLU A 147 7.28 7.22 0.60
CA GLU A 147 8.54 7.94 0.44
C GLU A 147 8.40 9.06 -0.59
N VAL A 148 8.42 10.31 -0.11
CA VAL A 148 8.44 11.51 -0.96
C VAL A 148 9.69 11.55 -1.86
N LEU A 149 10.80 11.03 -1.33
CA LEU A 149 12.08 10.97 -2.03
C LEU A 149 12.56 9.53 -2.12
N GLY A 150 12.55 8.99 -3.35
CA GLY A 150 13.09 7.67 -3.62
C GLY A 150 12.02 6.58 -3.70
N PRO A 151 12.43 5.31 -3.73
CA PRO A 151 11.51 4.19 -3.83
C PRO A 151 10.86 3.89 -2.48
N ALA A 152 9.59 3.47 -2.50
CA ALA A 152 8.95 2.88 -1.33
C ALA A 152 9.75 1.66 -0.86
N ALA A 153 9.95 1.52 0.44
CA ALA A 153 10.53 0.34 1.07
C ALA A 153 9.41 -0.58 1.55
N VAL A 154 9.66 -1.89 1.50
CA VAL A 154 8.72 -2.91 1.96
C VAL A 154 9.33 -3.68 3.10
N TYR A 155 8.63 -3.73 4.22
CA TYR A 155 9.07 -4.37 5.44
C TYR A 155 8.13 -5.51 5.83
N ARG A 156 8.67 -6.55 6.44
CA ARG A 156 7.89 -7.61 7.09
C ARG A 156 8.53 -8.02 8.42
N PRO A 157 7.81 -8.67 9.34
CA PRO A 157 8.40 -9.20 10.57
C PRO A 157 9.58 -10.15 10.31
N GLU A 158 10.62 -10.09 11.13
CA GLU A 158 11.74 -11.05 11.11
C GLU A 158 11.34 -12.45 11.59
N GLY A 159 10.24 -12.55 12.35
CA GLY A 159 9.70 -13.79 12.88
C GLY A 159 8.25 -13.63 13.31
N PRO A 160 7.71 -14.59 14.10
CA PRO A 160 6.34 -14.51 14.59
C PRO A 160 6.08 -13.21 15.36
N LEU A 161 4.91 -12.61 15.12
CA LEU A 161 4.50 -11.39 15.80
C LEU A 161 4.37 -11.61 17.32
N ARG A 162 4.94 -10.69 18.10
CA ARG A 162 4.76 -10.63 19.56
C ARG A 162 3.64 -9.66 19.90
N ALA A 163 2.69 -10.09 20.74
CA ALA A 163 1.67 -9.22 21.32
C ALA A 163 2.04 -8.88 22.78
N PRO A 164 2.22 -7.60 23.17
CA PRO A 164 2.08 -6.41 22.33
C PRO A 164 3.33 -6.04 21.53
N GLY A 165 4.49 -6.70 21.67
CA GLY A 165 5.71 -6.39 20.91
C GLY A 165 6.76 -5.55 21.67
N PRO A 166 7.75 -4.93 20.99
CA PRO A 166 7.85 -4.82 19.53
C PRO A 166 8.33 -6.12 18.89
N THR A 167 8.06 -6.34 17.60
CA THR A 167 8.73 -7.33 16.74
C THR A 167 9.60 -6.58 15.74
N SER A 168 10.85 -6.99 15.56
CA SER A 168 11.74 -6.35 14.58
C SER A 168 11.25 -6.62 13.16
N LEU A 169 11.27 -5.57 12.35
CA LEU A 169 11.04 -5.65 10.91
C LEU A 169 12.35 -5.84 10.16
N GLN A 170 12.25 -6.45 8.99
CA GLN A 170 13.32 -6.52 7.99
C GLN A 170 12.82 -5.91 6.69
N ARG A 171 13.66 -5.12 6.04
CA ARG A 171 13.42 -4.63 4.69
C ARG A 171 13.60 -5.76 3.68
N VAL A 172 12.56 -6.06 2.91
CA VAL A 172 12.54 -7.21 1.98
C VAL A 172 12.41 -6.83 0.52
N ALA A 173 11.88 -5.64 0.21
CA ALA A 173 11.81 -5.15 -1.15
C ALA A 173 11.91 -3.63 -1.21
N SER A 174 12.03 -3.12 -2.44
CA SER A 174 11.94 -1.70 -2.74
C SER A 174 11.18 -1.53 -4.06
N VAL A 175 10.18 -0.67 -4.05
CA VAL A 175 9.31 -0.43 -5.21
C VAL A 175 9.53 0.98 -5.70
N ARG A 176 9.94 1.12 -6.96
CA ARG A 176 10.09 2.41 -7.60
C ARG A 176 8.94 2.66 -8.56
N LEU A 177 8.00 3.51 -8.14
CA LEU A 177 6.96 4.04 -9.00
C LEU A 177 7.42 5.41 -9.50
N GLY A 178 7.23 5.66 -10.80
CA GLY A 178 7.64 6.91 -11.44
C GLY A 178 6.46 7.86 -11.53
N PRO A 179 6.71 9.17 -11.65
CA PRO A 179 5.64 10.14 -11.84
C PRO A 179 4.87 9.84 -13.14
N THR A 180 3.57 10.10 -13.11
CA THR A 180 2.64 9.96 -14.23
C THR A 180 1.95 11.30 -14.51
N ASP A 181 1.32 11.40 -15.68
CA ASP A 181 0.44 12.49 -16.06
C ASP A 181 -1.04 12.22 -15.67
N THR A 182 -1.30 11.16 -14.91
CA THR A 182 -2.64 10.81 -14.45
C THR A 182 -3.12 11.90 -13.48
N PRO A 183 -4.24 12.58 -13.74
CA PRO A 183 -4.74 13.62 -12.85
C PRO A 183 -5.26 13.02 -11.54
N GLY A 184 -5.18 13.78 -10.45
CA GLY A 184 -5.66 13.38 -9.13
C GLY A 184 -4.62 13.62 -8.05
N GLY A 185 -5.03 13.43 -6.80
CA GLY A 185 -4.16 13.52 -5.64
C GLY A 185 -3.71 14.93 -5.25
N PRO A 186 -3.21 15.09 -4.02
CA PRO A 186 -2.40 16.23 -3.67
C PRO A 186 -1.06 16.20 -4.44
N ALA A 187 -0.43 17.37 -4.57
CA ALA A 187 0.94 17.52 -5.09
C ALA A 187 1.22 17.07 -6.55
N GLY A 188 0.18 16.83 -7.37
CA GLY A 188 0.31 16.62 -8.82
C GLY A 188 1.22 15.43 -9.17
N GLU A 189 2.15 15.61 -10.13
CA GLU A 189 3.03 14.54 -10.62
C GLU A 189 3.87 13.88 -9.50
N VAL A 190 4.23 14.61 -8.43
CA VAL A 190 4.97 13.99 -7.31
C VAL A 190 4.08 13.00 -6.55
N GLY A 191 2.82 13.38 -6.30
CA GLY A 191 1.85 12.53 -5.62
C GLY A 191 1.57 11.22 -6.37
N SER A 192 1.65 11.24 -7.70
CA SER A 192 1.42 10.05 -8.55
C SER A 192 2.42 8.90 -8.32
N ALA A 193 3.55 9.17 -7.66
CA ALA A 193 4.58 8.18 -7.33
C ALA A 193 4.53 7.69 -5.87
N LEU A 194 3.71 8.30 -5.00
CA LEU A 194 3.65 7.99 -3.57
C LEU A 194 2.66 6.87 -3.32
N VAL A 195 3.10 5.80 -2.65
CA VAL A 195 2.22 4.70 -2.25
C VAL A 195 1.34 5.16 -1.08
N THR A 196 0.03 4.95 -1.22
CA THR A 196 -1.00 5.43 -0.28
C THR A 196 -2.02 4.36 0.11
N GLY A 197 -1.81 3.11 -0.35
CA GLY A 197 -2.68 1.99 -0.02
C GLY A 197 -2.29 0.73 -0.76
N ALA A 198 -2.71 -0.42 -0.26
CA ALA A 198 -2.43 -1.70 -0.89
C ALA A 198 -3.55 -2.72 -0.66
N ALA A 199 -3.65 -3.70 -1.57
CA ALA A 199 -4.61 -4.78 -1.43
C ALA A 199 -4.07 -6.09 -1.97
N MET A 200 -4.47 -7.20 -1.36
CA MET A 200 -4.25 -8.55 -1.87
C MET A 200 -5.61 -9.14 -2.29
N SER A 201 -5.66 -9.87 -3.42
CA SER A 201 -6.84 -10.65 -3.78
C SER A 201 -7.07 -11.77 -2.76
N GLY A 202 -8.32 -12.19 -2.55
CA GLY A 202 -8.66 -13.21 -1.53
C GLY A 202 -7.95 -14.57 -1.71
N ASP A 203 -7.54 -14.91 -2.94
CA ASP A 203 -6.75 -16.11 -3.26
C ASP A 203 -5.22 -15.89 -3.17
N GLY A 204 -4.78 -14.65 -2.91
CA GLY A 204 -3.39 -14.22 -2.85
C GLY A 204 -2.65 -14.28 -4.19
N SER A 205 -3.36 -14.30 -5.32
CA SER A 205 -2.75 -14.41 -6.66
C SER A 205 -2.40 -13.05 -7.29
N VAL A 206 -2.99 -11.97 -6.80
CA VAL A 206 -2.76 -10.60 -7.27
C VAL A 206 -2.60 -9.68 -6.07
N LEU A 207 -1.61 -8.81 -6.11
CA LEU A 207 -1.52 -7.65 -5.22
C LEU A 207 -1.67 -6.36 -6.02
N ALA A 208 -2.22 -5.35 -5.38
CA ALA A 208 -2.30 -3.98 -5.86
C ALA A 208 -1.49 -3.07 -4.94
N LEU A 209 -0.68 -2.20 -5.52
CA LEU A 209 -0.19 -0.99 -4.85
C LEU A 209 -0.91 0.20 -5.46
N ARG A 210 -1.44 1.06 -4.61
CA ARG A 210 -2.08 2.29 -5.01
C ARG A 210 -1.14 3.47 -4.75
N THR A 211 -1.13 4.42 -5.70
CA THR A 211 -0.69 5.79 -5.46
C THR A 211 -1.88 6.74 -5.51
N TYR A 212 -1.66 8.01 -5.22
CA TYR A 212 -2.74 9.00 -5.26
C TYR A 212 -3.55 9.03 -6.56
N SER A 213 -2.95 8.65 -7.70
CA SER A 213 -3.56 8.74 -9.03
C SER A 213 -3.57 7.42 -9.81
N ASP A 214 -2.81 6.40 -9.42
CA ASP A 214 -2.66 5.17 -10.21
C ASP A 214 -2.73 3.92 -9.31
N ALA A 215 -3.13 2.79 -9.89
CA ALA A 215 -2.99 1.47 -9.29
C ALA A 215 -2.03 0.61 -10.11
N TYR A 216 -1.19 -0.15 -9.41
CA TYR A 216 -0.17 -1.03 -9.96
C TYR A 216 -0.45 -2.45 -9.52
N LEU A 217 -0.90 -3.29 -10.45
CA LEU A 217 -1.23 -4.68 -10.18
C LEU A 217 -0.05 -5.60 -10.51
N TYR A 218 0.22 -6.55 -9.63
CA TYR A 218 1.28 -7.54 -9.79
C TYR A 218 0.70 -8.94 -9.61
N ALA A 219 1.05 -9.85 -10.52
CA ALA A 219 0.80 -11.27 -10.33
C ALA A 219 1.76 -11.81 -9.25
N VAL A 220 1.22 -12.56 -8.29
CA VAL A 220 1.94 -13.09 -7.12
C VAL A 220 2.29 -14.56 -7.34
N PRO A 221 3.51 -14.89 -7.82
CA PRO A 221 3.91 -16.26 -8.07
C PRO A 221 4.04 -17.02 -6.76
N ASP A 222 3.40 -18.19 -6.64
CA ASP A 222 3.55 -19.08 -5.48
C ASP A 222 3.24 -18.41 -4.12
N GLY A 223 2.54 -17.28 -4.11
CA GLY A 223 2.31 -16.46 -2.90
C GLY A 223 3.50 -15.60 -2.46
N ASP A 224 4.57 -15.51 -3.26
CA ASP A 224 5.76 -14.70 -2.96
C ASP A 224 5.56 -13.23 -3.35
N VAL A 225 5.25 -12.41 -2.34
CA VAL A 225 5.09 -10.96 -2.46
C VAL A 225 6.37 -10.27 -2.96
N VAL A 226 7.54 -10.69 -2.48
CA VAL A 226 8.82 -10.06 -2.87
C VAL A 226 9.11 -10.34 -4.34
N ALA A 227 8.89 -11.58 -4.78
CA ALA A 227 9.03 -11.93 -6.20
C ALA A 227 8.00 -11.20 -7.07
N ALA A 228 6.79 -10.96 -6.58
CA ALA A 228 5.77 -10.19 -7.29
C ALA A 228 6.21 -8.74 -7.52
N LEU A 229 6.69 -8.06 -6.46
CA LEU A 229 7.13 -6.66 -6.49
C LEU A 229 8.39 -6.43 -7.33
N GLY A 230 9.16 -7.47 -7.63
CA GLY A 230 10.27 -7.43 -8.58
C GLY A 230 9.86 -7.48 -10.05
N ARG A 231 8.56 -7.63 -10.37
CA ARG A 231 8.04 -7.77 -11.73
C ARG A 231 7.52 -6.43 -12.28
N ALA A 232 7.33 -6.39 -13.60
CA ALA A 232 6.64 -5.28 -14.24
C ALA A 232 5.13 -5.31 -13.89
N PRO A 233 4.57 -4.25 -13.30
CA PRO A 233 3.15 -4.20 -13.00
C PRO A 233 2.30 -3.93 -14.24
N VAL A 234 1.01 -4.23 -14.11
CA VAL A 234 -0.04 -3.63 -14.94
C VAL A 234 -0.46 -2.33 -14.27
N ARG A 235 -0.18 -1.21 -14.92
CA ARG A 235 -0.59 0.13 -14.46
C ARG A 235 -2.00 0.45 -14.92
N ILE A 236 -2.82 0.93 -14.01
CA ILE A 236 -4.17 1.43 -14.24
C ILE A 236 -4.24 2.88 -13.76
N ALA A 237 -4.57 3.80 -14.68
CA ALA A 237 -4.85 5.18 -14.31
C ALA A 237 -6.18 5.24 -13.54
N LEU A 238 -6.15 5.78 -12.32
CA LEU A 238 -7.36 5.95 -11.52
C LEU A 238 -8.09 7.24 -11.95
N PRO A 239 -9.40 7.34 -11.71
CA PRO A 239 -10.15 8.56 -11.95
C PRO A 239 -9.58 9.67 -11.07
N GLY A 240 -9.55 10.92 -11.57
CA GLY A 240 -8.96 12.08 -10.88
C GLY A 240 -9.61 12.44 -9.55
N GLU A 241 -9.36 11.59 -8.56
CA GLU A 241 -9.79 11.63 -7.19
C GLU A 241 -8.97 12.70 -6.45
N PRO A 242 -9.58 13.47 -5.54
CA PRO A 242 -8.90 14.56 -4.85
C PRO A 242 -7.74 14.08 -3.96
N GLN A 243 -7.94 12.97 -3.26
CA GLN A 243 -6.93 12.38 -2.37
C GLN A 243 -7.21 10.87 -2.26
N GLY A 244 -6.62 10.13 -3.18
CA GLY A 244 -6.89 8.72 -3.36
C GLY A 244 -5.99 7.81 -2.53
N GLU A 245 -6.58 6.98 -1.66
CA GLU A 245 -5.82 6.17 -0.67
C GLU A 245 -6.37 4.74 -0.57
N ALA A 246 -7.69 4.59 -0.47
CA ALA A 246 -8.31 3.27 -0.39
C ALA A 246 -8.26 2.48 -1.70
N VAL A 247 -7.87 1.19 -1.64
CA VAL A 247 -7.94 0.25 -2.76
C VAL A 247 -8.37 -1.13 -2.29
N ALA A 248 -9.19 -1.85 -3.06
CA ALA A 248 -9.51 -3.25 -2.80
C ALA A 248 -9.62 -4.08 -4.10
N LEU A 249 -9.44 -5.40 -3.98
CA LEU A 249 -9.59 -6.35 -5.07
C LEU A 249 -10.76 -7.30 -4.79
N ALA A 250 -11.83 -7.20 -5.58
CA ALA A 250 -12.97 -8.10 -5.47
C ALA A 250 -12.66 -9.47 -6.10
N PRO A 251 -13.35 -10.56 -5.67
CA PRO A 251 -13.09 -11.92 -6.17
C PRO A 251 -13.28 -12.10 -7.69
N ASP A 252 -14.06 -11.25 -8.33
CA ASP A 252 -14.30 -11.27 -9.79
C ASP A 252 -13.21 -10.54 -10.61
N GLY A 253 -12.16 -10.04 -9.95
CA GLY A 253 -11.07 -9.29 -10.57
C GLY A 253 -11.38 -7.81 -10.77
N THR A 254 -12.45 -7.29 -10.18
CA THR A 254 -12.74 -5.86 -10.10
C THR A 254 -11.79 -5.17 -9.12
N LEU A 255 -11.19 -4.06 -9.53
CA LEU A 255 -10.51 -3.13 -8.62
C LEU A 255 -11.52 -2.09 -8.11
N LEU A 256 -11.53 -1.89 -6.81
CA LEU A 256 -12.26 -0.82 -6.13
C LEU A 256 -11.28 0.29 -5.73
N SER A 257 -11.66 1.53 -5.99
CA SER A 257 -10.89 2.74 -5.70
C SER A 257 -11.71 3.64 -4.78
N GLY A 258 -11.13 4.05 -3.67
CA GLY A 258 -11.69 5.02 -2.73
C GLY A 258 -10.78 6.24 -2.55
N SER A 259 -11.37 7.34 -2.09
CA SER A 259 -10.71 8.62 -1.91
C SER A 259 -11.39 9.37 -0.78
N GLU A 260 -10.63 10.23 -0.11
CA GLU A 260 -11.19 11.22 0.79
C GLU A 260 -12.05 12.24 0.05
N GLY A 261 -12.72 13.10 0.81
CA GLY A 261 -13.45 14.26 0.28
C GLY A 261 -14.88 13.93 -0.16
N GLY A 262 -15.44 12.81 0.30
CA GLY A 262 -16.84 12.45 0.08
C GLY A 262 -17.18 12.19 -1.38
N VAL A 263 -16.22 11.68 -2.16
CA VAL A 263 -16.44 11.27 -3.55
C VAL A 263 -16.85 9.79 -3.63
N PRO A 264 -17.47 9.34 -4.74
CA PRO A 264 -17.89 7.95 -4.86
C PRO A 264 -16.72 6.97 -4.85
N ILE A 265 -16.90 5.80 -4.23
CA ILE A 265 -16.09 4.61 -4.53
C ILE A 265 -16.33 4.24 -5.99
N ARG A 266 -15.25 3.88 -6.68
CA ARG A 266 -15.27 3.54 -8.11
C ARG A 266 -14.84 2.11 -8.36
N ALA A 267 -15.55 1.43 -9.25
CA ALA A 267 -15.24 0.07 -9.67
C ALA A 267 -14.65 0.05 -11.08
N MET A 268 -13.60 -0.75 -11.26
CA MET A 268 -12.94 -1.01 -12.53
C MET A 268 -12.97 -2.53 -12.79
N PRO A 269 -14.05 -3.02 -13.46
CA PRO A 269 -14.22 -4.44 -13.72
C PRO A 269 -13.10 -5.02 -14.58
N ALA A 270 -12.79 -6.30 -14.36
CA ALA A 270 -11.75 -7.03 -15.09
C ALA A 270 -10.36 -6.36 -15.06
N ALA A 271 -10.06 -5.61 -13.99
CA ALA A 271 -8.78 -4.93 -13.79
C ALA A 271 -7.59 -5.91 -13.77
N THR A 272 -7.80 -7.13 -13.29
CA THR A 272 -6.76 -8.16 -13.20
C THR A 272 -6.56 -8.96 -14.50
N ALA A 273 -7.48 -8.86 -15.48
CA ALA A 273 -7.43 -9.66 -16.71
C ALA A 273 -6.11 -9.54 -17.50
N PRO A 274 -5.44 -8.37 -17.58
CA PRO A 274 -4.15 -8.26 -18.25
C PRO A 274 -3.02 -9.09 -17.62
N LEU A 275 -3.08 -9.38 -16.32
CA LEU A 275 -2.05 -10.18 -15.63
C LEU A 275 -1.99 -11.62 -16.16
N SER A 276 -3.13 -12.19 -16.54
CA SER A 276 -3.23 -13.52 -17.15
C SER A 276 -2.56 -13.63 -18.52
N SER A 277 -2.27 -12.50 -19.16
CA SER A 277 -1.61 -12.43 -20.47
C SER A 277 -0.11 -12.16 -20.39
N GLN A 278 0.43 -11.89 -19.19
CA GLN A 278 1.86 -11.72 -19.00
C GLN A 278 2.57 -13.08 -19.18
N PRO A 279 3.71 -13.13 -19.91
CA PRO A 279 4.50 -14.35 -20.02
C PRO A 279 4.82 -14.92 -18.64
N ALA A 280 4.66 -16.23 -18.47
CA ALA A 280 5.17 -16.92 -17.29
C ALA A 280 6.66 -16.59 -17.13
N PRO A 281 7.17 -16.48 -15.89
CA PRO A 281 8.57 -16.15 -15.67
C PRO A 281 9.44 -17.12 -16.48
N HIS A 282 10.33 -16.57 -17.31
CA HIS A 282 11.42 -17.34 -17.84
C HIS A 282 12.21 -17.85 -16.62
N ALA A 283 12.24 -19.18 -16.44
CA ALA A 283 13.24 -19.79 -15.59
C ALA A 283 14.58 -19.23 -16.07
N VAL A 284 15.32 -18.57 -15.19
CA VAL A 284 16.69 -18.18 -15.49
C VAL A 284 17.44 -19.48 -15.70
N ASP A 285 17.62 -19.87 -16.96
CA ASP A 285 18.57 -20.92 -17.32
C ASP A 285 19.90 -20.50 -16.72
N THR A 286 20.32 -21.24 -15.72
CA THR A 286 21.59 -21.02 -15.04
C THR A 286 22.65 -21.31 -16.08
N PRO A 287 23.48 -20.33 -16.51
CA PRO A 287 24.55 -20.64 -17.44
C PRO A 287 25.48 -21.64 -16.77
N ASP A 288 25.72 -22.74 -17.48
CA ASP A 288 26.62 -23.81 -17.07
C ASP A 288 27.96 -23.23 -16.61
N ARG A 289 28.40 -23.67 -15.43
CA ARG A 289 29.57 -23.17 -14.72
C ARG A 289 30.82 -23.68 -15.42
N ALA A 290 31.29 -22.98 -16.44
CA ALA A 290 32.65 -23.15 -16.95
C ALA A 290 33.66 -22.52 -15.97
N GLN A 291 34.67 -23.31 -15.62
CA GLN A 291 35.71 -23.00 -14.66
C GLN A 291 36.70 -21.93 -15.18
N GLY A 292 37.12 -21.05 -14.27
CA GLY A 292 38.49 -20.55 -14.15
C GLY A 292 38.94 -19.42 -15.08
N GLU A 293 39.12 -18.21 -14.53
CA GLU A 293 40.45 -17.58 -14.49
C GLU A 293 40.46 -16.36 -13.56
N SER A 294 41.55 -16.26 -12.80
CA SER A 294 41.83 -15.21 -11.82
C SER A 294 42.37 -13.96 -12.52
N ALA A 295 41.88 -12.78 -12.14
CA ALA A 295 42.62 -11.53 -12.29
C ALA A 295 42.21 -10.53 -11.22
N THR A 296 43.22 -10.10 -10.46
CA THR A 296 43.25 -9.05 -9.45
C THR A 296 43.09 -7.65 -10.04
N GLY A 297 42.47 -6.71 -9.30
CA GLY A 297 42.62 -5.28 -9.56
C GLY A 297 41.58 -4.37 -8.91
N ASP A 298 41.83 -4.00 -7.65
CA ASP A 298 41.89 -2.64 -7.07
C ASP A 298 40.82 -1.55 -7.41
N ASP A 299 40.14 -1.12 -6.34
CA ASP A 299 39.69 0.21 -5.88
C ASP A 299 39.29 1.34 -6.86
N GLY A 300 38.12 1.93 -6.57
CA GLY A 300 37.66 3.20 -7.17
C GLY A 300 36.35 3.74 -6.58
N PHE A 301 36.33 4.09 -5.29
CA PHE A 301 35.23 4.80 -4.63
C PHE A 301 35.28 6.31 -4.98
N VAL A 302 34.20 6.87 -5.53
CA VAL A 302 34.05 8.33 -5.76
C VAL A 302 32.78 8.81 -5.06
N PRO A 303 32.87 9.63 -4.00
CA PRO A 303 31.70 10.13 -3.28
C PRO A 303 31.05 11.31 -4.04
N TRP A 304 29.72 11.31 -4.12
CA TRP A 304 28.95 12.49 -4.51
C TRP A 304 28.63 13.31 -3.26
N PRO A 305 28.76 14.65 -3.30
CA PRO A 305 28.43 15.50 -2.15
C PRO A 305 26.92 15.65 -1.99
N ALA A 306 26.47 15.48 -0.75
CA ALA A 306 25.15 15.87 -0.28
C ALA A 306 25.02 17.40 -0.25
N ALA A 307 23.95 17.94 -0.83
CA ALA A 307 23.43 19.26 -0.49
C ALA A 307 21.96 19.39 -0.90
N ALA A 308 21.10 19.44 0.14
CA ALA A 308 19.89 20.23 0.32
C ALA A 308 18.85 20.35 -0.81
N LEU A 309 17.58 20.10 -0.45
CA LEU A 309 16.55 21.15 -0.52
C LEU A 309 15.34 20.78 0.35
N THR A 310 15.38 21.33 1.57
CA THR A 310 14.24 21.60 2.45
C THR A 310 13.30 22.61 1.81
N ALA A 311 12.08 22.23 1.42
CA ALA A 311 10.91 23.13 1.26
C ALA A 311 9.62 22.39 0.85
N ALA A 312 9.21 21.33 1.56
CA ALA A 312 7.87 20.74 1.37
C ALA A 312 7.09 20.47 2.66
N LEU A 313 7.60 20.91 3.83
CA LEU A 313 6.96 20.66 5.14
C LEU A 313 6.04 21.79 5.64
N ALA A 314 5.82 22.86 4.87
CA ALA A 314 5.15 24.06 5.41
C ALA A 314 3.67 24.23 4.99
N THR A 315 3.11 23.40 4.12
CA THR A 315 1.73 23.57 3.63
C THR A 315 0.70 22.61 4.23
N ILE A 316 1.12 21.49 4.84
CA ILE A 316 0.18 20.50 5.40
C ILE A 316 -0.22 20.86 6.85
N VAL A 317 0.66 21.52 7.62
CA VAL A 317 0.41 21.88 9.03
C VAL A 317 -0.64 22.98 9.23
N VAL A 318 -0.96 23.80 8.22
CA VAL A 318 -1.88 24.94 8.40
C VAL A 318 -3.36 24.55 8.29
N ALA A 319 -3.70 23.42 7.66
CA ALA A 319 -5.11 22.99 7.53
C ALA A 319 -5.63 22.24 8.77
N PHE A 320 -4.81 21.42 9.43
CA PHE A 320 -5.24 20.58 10.56
C PHE A 320 -5.18 21.29 11.93
N GLY A 321 -4.28 22.26 12.12
CA GLY A 321 -4.12 22.96 13.40
C GLY A 321 -5.23 23.97 13.76
N VAL A 322 -5.99 24.46 12.77
CA VAL A 322 -7.00 25.52 13.00
C VAL A 322 -8.39 24.94 13.32
N ARG A 323 -8.68 23.69 12.93
CA ARG A 323 -10.00 23.08 13.12
C ARG A 323 -10.22 22.51 14.54
N ARG A 324 -9.15 22.10 15.23
CA ARG A 324 -9.21 21.59 16.62
C ARG A 324 -9.42 22.65 17.72
N ARG A 325 -9.50 23.95 17.38
CA ARG A 325 -9.75 25.02 18.38
C ARG A 325 -11.17 25.57 18.40
N ARG A 326 -12.09 25.04 17.59
CA ARG A 326 -13.50 25.45 17.61
C ARG A 326 -14.40 24.25 17.28
N SER A 327 -14.65 23.43 18.31
CA SER A 327 -15.91 22.71 18.58
C SER A 327 -15.71 21.77 19.75
#